data_AF-A0A7V9BY84-F1
#
_entry.id   AF-A0A7V9BY84-F1
#
_cell.length_a   1.000
_cell.length_b   1.000
_cell.length_c   1.000
_cell.angle_alpha   90.00
_cell.angle_beta   90.00
_cell.angle_gamma   90.00
#
_symmetry.space_group_name_H-M   'P 1'
#
loop_
_entity.id
_entity.type
_entity.pdbx_description
1 polymer ?
#
loop_
_entity_poly.entity_id
_entity_poly.type
_entity_poly.pdbx_seq_one_letter_code
_entity_poly.pdbx_strand_id
1 'polypeptide(L)'
;MPIAFYDVLAQLAEADGGRLRMRELAEAVLLSRSGLTRLVDRMERAGYVSRERCTDDRRGAFAMITSAGRKALRQASPVHARGVAEHFARHLSREETDVLAGAMERLVDAQPHS
;
A
#
# COMPACT_ATOMS: atom_id res chain seq x y z
N MET A 1 -7.99 11.98 2.78
CA MET A 1 -8.00 10.57 2.36
C MET A 1 -7.64 9.71 3.57
N PRO A 2 -8.35 8.60 3.87
CA PRO A 2 -7.94 7.70 4.97
C PRO A 2 -6.56 7.08 4.73
N ILE A 3 -5.78 6.80 5.78
CA ILE A 3 -4.44 6.20 5.64
C ILE A 3 -4.48 4.87 4.89
N ALA A 4 -5.46 4.01 5.17
CA ALA A 4 -5.63 2.76 4.45
C ALA A 4 -5.89 2.92 2.94
N PHE A 5 -6.47 4.05 2.50
CA PHE A 5 -6.59 4.33 1.05
C PHE A 5 -5.24 4.74 0.48
N TYR A 6 -4.47 5.54 1.23
CA TYR A 6 -3.12 5.94 0.84
C TYR A 6 -2.22 4.72 0.68
N ASP A 7 -2.21 3.81 1.65
CA ASP A 7 -1.35 2.61 1.64
C ASP A 7 -1.64 1.72 0.43
N VAL A 8 -2.92 1.47 0.12
CA VAL A 8 -3.31 0.73 -1.09
C VAL A 8 -2.84 1.43 -2.36
N LEU A 9 -3.00 2.76 -2.46
CA LEU A 9 -2.56 3.50 -3.64
C LEU A 9 -1.04 3.53 -3.78
N ALA A 10 -0.30 3.63 -2.67
CA ALA A 10 1.15 3.57 -2.66
C ALA A 10 1.65 2.22 -3.16
N GLN A 11 1.14 1.11 -2.60
CA GLN A 11 1.50 -0.24 -3.02
C GLN A 11 1.18 -0.50 -4.49
N LEU A 12 0.00 -0.07 -4.96
CA LEU A 12 -0.36 -0.21 -6.38
C LEU A 12 0.46 0.70 -7.29
N ALA A 13 0.92 1.87 -6.83
CA ALA A 13 1.72 2.79 -7.64
C ALA A 13 3.16 2.30 -7.82
N GLU A 14 3.70 1.59 -6.83
CA GLU A 14 5.03 0.97 -6.86
C GLU A 14 5.05 -0.35 -7.64
N ALA A 15 3.93 -1.08 -7.66
CA ALA A 15 3.81 -2.33 -8.39
C ALA A 15 3.88 -2.14 -9.92
N ASP A 16 4.52 -3.11 -10.59
CA ASP A 16 4.62 -3.15 -12.04
C ASP A 16 3.24 -3.08 -12.72
N GLY A 17 3.10 -2.18 -13.68
CA GLY A 17 1.85 -1.95 -14.39
C GLY A 17 0.74 -1.31 -13.54
N GLY A 18 1.03 -0.89 -12.30
CA GLY A 18 0.05 -0.23 -11.46
C GLY A 18 -0.99 -1.17 -10.84
N ARG A 19 -0.68 -2.46 -10.71
CA ARG A 19 -1.67 -3.48 -10.32
C ARG A 19 -1.07 -4.60 -9.48
N LEU A 20 -1.90 -5.16 -8.61
CA LEU A 20 -1.57 -6.34 -7.79
C LEU A 20 -2.75 -7.29 -7.76
N ARG A 21 -2.49 -8.60 -7.59
CA ARG A 21 -3.58 -9.54 -7.26
C ARG A 21 -4.13 -9.18 -5.89
N MET A 22 -5.43 -9.41 -5.67
CA MET A 22 -6.05 -9.14 -4.37
C MET A 22 -5.38 -9.87 -3.20
N ARG A 23 -4.75 -11.03 -3.42
CA ARG A 23 -3.98 -11.73 -2.37
C ARG A 23 -2.71 -10.95 -2.02
N GLU A 24 -1.89 -10.65 -3.02
CA GLU A 24 -0.62 -9.92 -2.87
C GLU A 24 -0.86 -8.54 -2.25
N LEU A 25 -1.90 -7.84 -2.71
CA LEU A 25 -2.26 -6.55 -2.14
C LEU A 25 -2.67 -6.68 -0.66
N ALA A 26 -3.34 -7.76 -0.26
CA ALA A 26 -3.77 -7.95 1.13
C ALA A 26 -2.58 -8.17 2.05
N GLU A 27 -1.60 -8.95 1.59
CA GLU A 27 -0.32 -9.17 2.25
C GLU A 27 0.47 -7.86 2.34
N ALA A 28 0.56 -7.10 1.24
CA ALA A 28 1.30 -5.83 1.17
C ALA A 28 0.76 -4.73 2.09
N VAL A 29 -0.57 -4.66 2.30
CA VAL A 29 -1.18 -3.68 3.23
C VAL A 29 -1.52 -4.27 4.60
N LEU A 30 -1.05 -5.49 4.91
CA LEU A 30 -1.26 -6.19 6.19
C LEU A 30 -2.74 -6.31 6.59
N LEU A 31 -3.63 -6.54 5.62
CA LEU A 31 -5.06 -6.71 5.84
C LEU A 31 -5.50 -8.15 5.58
N SER A 32 -6.51 -8.61 6.32
CA SER A 32 -7.22 -9.82 5.94
C SER A 32 -7.85 -9.67 4.56
N ARG A 33 -8.00 -10.78 3.82
CA ARG A 33 -8.64 -10.78 2.48
C ARG A 33 -10.02 -10.12 2.49
N SER A 34 -10.85 -10.43 3.50
CA SER A 34 -12.19 -9.84 3.62
C SER A 34 -12.15 -8.35 3.96
N GLY A 35 -11.14 -7.92 4.72
CA GLY A 35 -10.87 -6.51 5.03
C GLY A 35 -10.48 -5.74 3.77
N LEU A 36 -9.55 -6.29 2.98
CA LEU A 36 -9.13 -5.69 1.72
C LEU A 36 -10.28 -5.61 0.72
N THR A 37 -11.08 -6.66 0.54
CA THR A 37 -12.22 -6.63 -0.38
C THR A 37 -13.13 -5.45 -0.09
N ARG A 38 -13.53 -5.27 1.18
CA ARG A 38 -14.37 -4.16 1.61
C ARG A 38 -13.71 -2.79 1.41
N LEU A 39 -12.39 -2.72 1.58
CA LEU A 39 -11.62 -1.50 1.35
C LEU A 39 -11.60 -1.12 -0.13
N VAL A 40 -11.23 -2.08 -0.99
CA VAL A 40 -11.19 -1.92 -2.45
C VAL A 40 -12.58 -1.61 -3.00
N ASP A 41 -13.66 -2.21 -2.48
CA ASP A 41 -15.03 -1.87 -2.89
C ASP A 41 -15.34 -0.38 -2.67
N ARG A 42 -14.87 0.21 -1.55
CA ARG A 42 -15.05 1.64 -1.27
C ARG A 42 -14.19 2.50 -2.18
N MET A 43 -12.94 2.08 -2.42
CA MET A 43 -12.01 2.80 -3.28
C MET A 43 -12.44 2.78 -4.75
N GLU A 44 -13.03 1.68 -5.21
CA GLU A 44 -13.60 1.53 -6.55
C GLU A 44 -14.81 2.44 -6.72
N ARG A 45 -15.73 2.47 -5.74
CA ARG A 45 -16.83 3.45 -5.72
C ARG A 45 -16.35 4.90 -5.71
N ALA A 46 -15.20 5.17 -5.09
CA ALA A 46 -14.57 6.49 -5.09
C ALA A 46 -13.75 6.78 -6.37
N GLY A 47 -13.65 5.82 -7.30
CA GLY A 47 -12.93 5.96 -8.57
C GLY A 47 -11.40 5.90 -8.47
N TYR A 48 -10.83 5.55 -7.32
CA TYR A 48 -9.37 5.52 -7.13
C TYR A 48 -8.70 4.23 -7.61
N VAL A 49 -9.45 3.14 -7.65
CA VAL A 49 -9.00 1.84 -8.14
C VAL A 49 -10.06 1.21 -9.05
N SER A 50 -9.67 0.25 -9.86
CA SER A 50 -10.58 -0.60 -10.64
C SER A 50 -10.22 -2.06 -10.47
N ARG A 51 -11.20 -2.96 -10.58
CA ARG A 51 -10.95 -4.40 -10.63
C ARG A 51 -10.92 -4.95 -12.05
N GLU A 52 -9.88 -5.70 -12.36
CA GLU A 52 -9.79 -6.48 -13.60
C GLU A 52 -9.98 -7.97 -13.26
N ARG A 53 -10.95 -8.62 -13.93
CA ARG A 53 -11.13 -10.07 -13.82
C ARG A 53 -10.20 -10.75 -14.81
N CYS A 54 -9.39 -11.69 -14.35
CA CYS A 54 -8.61 -12.55 -15.23
C CYS A 54 -9.59 -13.49 -15.97
N THR A 55 -9.55 -13.50 -17.31
CA THR A 55 -10.44 -14.34 -18.14
C THR A 55 -10.07 -15.82 -18.09
N ASP A 56 -8.80 -16.14 -17.80
CA ASP A 56 -8.29 -17.52 -17.78
C ASP A 56 -8.28 -18.18 -16.39
N ASP A 57 -8.27 -17.39 -15.32
CA ASP A 57 -8.20 -17.92 -13.96
C ASP A 57 -9.30 -17.33 -13.07
N ARG A 58 -10.27 -18.19 -12.73
CA ARG A 58 -11.36 -17.91 -11.79
C ARG A 58 -10.85 -17.62 -10.35
N ARG A 59 -9.55 -17.70 -10.07
CA ARG A 59 -8.98 -17.59 -8.71
C ARG A 59 -8.39 -16.24 -8.32
N GLY A 60 -8.39 -15.20 -9.17
CA GLY A 60 -7.94 -13.88 -8.69
C GLY A 60 -8.35 -12.68 -9.53
N ALA A 61 -9.03 -11.72 -8.89
CA ALA A 61 -9.15 -10.36 -9.41
C ALA A 61 -7.86 -9.57 -9.15
N PHE A 62 -7.50 -8.70 -10.09
CA PHE A 62 -6.49 -7.66 -9.87
C PHE A 62 -7.17 -6.39 -9.37
N ALA A 63 -6.49 -5.67 -8.47
CA ALA A 63 -6.78 -4.27 -8.23
C ALA A 63 -5.77 -3.43 -9.01
N MET A 64 -6.24 -2.39 -9.69
CA MET A 64 -5.41 -1.48 -10.48
C MET A 64 -5.62 -0.05 -10.02
N ILE A 65 -4.55 0.74 -9.93
CA ILE A 65 -4.66 2.17 -9.64
C ILE A 65 -5.12 2.94 -10.87
N THR A 66 -6.16 3.77 -10.73
CA THR A 66 -6.67 4.63 -11.81
C THR A 66 -5.85 5.92 -11.93
N SER A 67 -6.09 6.69 -13.00
CA SER A 67 -5.53 8.04 -13.13
C SER A 67 -5.95 8.96 -11.96
N ALA A 68 -7.20 8.87 -11.51
CA ALA A 68 -7.71 9.59 -10.35
C ALA A 68 -7.02 9.12 -9.05
N GLY A 69 -6.81 7.82 -8.89
CA GLY A 69 -6.03 7.25 -7.78
C GLY A 69 -4.60 7.79 -7.74
N ARG A 70 -3.90 7.79 -8.88
CA ARG A 70 -2.54 8.36 -8.99
C ARG A 70 -2.50 9.85 -8.65
N LYS A 71 -3.49 10.63 -9.10
CA LYS A 71 -3.60 12.05 -8.76
C LYS A 71 -3.79 12.24 -7.27
N ALA A 72 -4.69 11.47 -6.67
CA ALA A 72 -5.00 11.56 -5.25
C ALA A 72 -3.80 11.13 -4.38
N LEU A 73 -3.06 10.10 -4.78
CA LEU A 73 -1.80 9.71 -4.16
C LEU A 73 -0.78 10.86 -4.18
N ARG A 74 -0.51 11.45 -5.35
CA ARG A 74 0.43 12.58 -5.47
C ARG A 74 0.07 13.77 -4.58
N GLN A 75 -1.22 14.03 -4.39
CA GLN A 75 -1.69 15.11 -3.50
C GLN A 75 -1.53 14.76 -2.01
N ALA A 76 -1.69 13.47 -1.65
CA ALA A 76 -1.60 13.00 -0.29
C ALA A 76 -0.15 12.75 0.19
N SER A 77 0.76 12.35 -0.69
CA SER A 77 2.14 11.97 -0.33
C SER A 77 2.91 13.04 0.46
N PRO A 78 2.87 14.34 0.11
CA PRO A 78 3.57 15.37 0.90
C PRO A 78 2.99 15.50 2.32
N VAL A 79 1.67 15.38 2.47
CA VAL A 79 0.99 15.45 3.76
C VAL A 79 1.35 14.24 4.63
N HIS A 80 1.36 13.04 4.03
CA HIS A 80 1.77 11.82 4.70
C HIS A 80 3.24 11.89 5.15
N ALA A 81 4.15 12.27 4.25
CA ALA A 81 5.58 12.41 4.55
C ALA A 81 5.84 13.43 5.66
N ARG A 82 5.14 14.56 5.64
CA ARG A 82 5.21 15.55 6.72
C ARG A 82 4.76 14.97 8.05
N GLY A 83 3.65 14.24 8.09
CA GLY A 83 3.17 13.58 9.31
C GLY A 83 4.19 12.59 9.89
N VAL A 84 4.84 11.79 9.03
CA VAL A 84 5.91 10.88 9.44
C VAL A 84 7.12 11.67 9.98
N ALA A 85 7.53 12.74 9.29
CA ALA A 85 8.64 13.56 9.74
C ALA A 85 8.35 14.21 11.10
N GLU A 86 7.16 14.78 11.28
CA GLU A 86 6.77 15.51 12.49
C GLU A 86 6.44 14.60 13.68
N HIS A 87 5.93 13.40 13.48
CA HIS A 87 5.49 12.56 14.61
C HIS A 87 6.41 11.38 14.90
N PHE A 88 7.34 11.07 13.99
CA PHE A 88 8.24 9.94 14.14
C PHE A 88 9.69 10.35 13.92
N ALA A 89 10.06 10.77 12.70
CA ALA A 89 11.47 10.94 12.34
C ALA A 89 12.18 12.04 13.14
N ARG A 90 11.50 13.16 13.46
CA ARG A 90 12.10 14.25 14.24
C ARG A 90 12.53 13.86 15.66
N HIS A 91 12.05 12.73 16.17
CA HIS A 91 12.33 12.24 17.52
C HIS A 91 13.53 11.30 17.58
N LEU A 92 14.14 10.99 16.43
CA LEU A 92 15.28 10.11 16.30
C LEU A 92 16.48 10.89 15.78
N SER A 93 17.63 10.68 16.41
CA SER A 93 18.91 11.06 15.82
C SER A 93 19.22 10.19 14.60
N ARG A 94 20.23 10.60 13.84
CA ARG A 94 20.71 9.83 12.69
C ARG A 94 21.21 8.44 13.12
N GLU A 95 21.95 8.36 14.22
CA GLU A 95 22.46 7.10 14.75
C GLU A 95 21.33 6.16 15.19
N GLU A 96 20.31 6.66 15.90
CA GLU A 96 19.15 5.85 16.29
C GLU A 96 18.35 5.39 15.07
N THR A 97 18.25 6.22 14.04
CA THR A 97 17.61 5.86 12.78
C THR A 97 18.36 4.72 12.08
N ASP A 98 19.69 4.79 12.03
CA ASP A 98 20.53 3.75 11.42
C ASP A 98 20.40 2.42 12.18
N VAL A 99 20.38 2.46 13.53
CA VAL A 99 20.15 1.28 14.37
C VAL A 99 18.77 0.67 14.14
N LEU A 100 17.73 1.51 14.09
CA LEU A 100 16.36 1.05 13.85
C LEU A 100 16.20 0.43 12.46
N ALA A 101 16.76 1.06 11.43
CA ALA A 101 16.74 0.55 10.06
C ALA A 101 17.38 -0.85 9.98
N GLY A 102 18.59 -1.02 10.52
CA GLY A 102 19.26 -2.32 10.52
C GLY A 102 18.58 -3.38 11.38
N ALA A 103 17.78 -3.00 12.39
CA ALA A 103 16.93 -3.94 13.11
C ALA A 103 15.72 -4.38 12.28
N MET A 104 15.05 -3.43 11.61
CA MET A 104 13.88 -3.72 10.76
C MET A 104 14.25 -4.56 9.55
N GLU A 105 15.36 -4.27 8.86
CA GLU A 105 15.84 -5.06 7.71
C GLU A 105 16.03 -6.53 8.08
N ARG A 106 16.72 -6.82 9.19
CA ARG A 106 16.89 -8.18 9.68
C ARG A 106 15.57 -8.89 10.01
N LEU A 107 14.57 -8.16 10.49
CA LEU A 107 13.24 -8.73 10.77
C LEU A 107 12.47 -9.02 9.48
N VAL A 108 12.60 -8.18 8.46
CA VAL A 108 12.02 -8.42 7.14
C VAL A 108 12.66 -9.64 6.48
N ASP A 109 13.99 -9.75 6.51
CA ASP A 109 14.73 -10.89 5.95
C ASP A 109 14.42 -12.21 6.66
N ALA A 110 14.08 -12.16 7.95
CA ALA A 110 13.71 -13.33 8.74
C ALA A 110 12.28 -13.83 8.48
N GLN A 111 11.42 -13.05 7.79
CA GLN A 111 10.06 -13.47 7.46
C GLN A 111 10.10 -14.45 6.27
N PRO A 112 9.63 -15.70 6.42
CA PRO A 112 9.52 -16.61 5.28
C PRO A 112 8.50 -16.07 4.29
N HIS A 113 8.92 -15.83 3.04
CA HIS A 113 8.03 -15.50 1.93
C HIS A 113 6.93 -16.59 1.83
N SER A 114 5.68 -16.24 2.17
CA SER A 114 4.51 -17.15 2.19
C SER A 114 3.68 -17.08 0.91
#